data_AF-A0A8J7SV70-F1
#
_entry.id   AF-A0A8J7SV70-F1
#
_cell.length_a   1.000
_cell.length_b   1.000
_cell.length_c   1.000
_cell.angle_alpha   90.00
_cell.angle_beta   90.00
_cell.angle_gamma   90.00
#
_symmetry.space_group_name_H-M   'P 1'
#
loop_
_entity.id
_entity.type
_entity.pdbx_description
1 polymer ?
#
loop_
_entity_poly.entity_id
_entity_poly.type
_entity_poly.pdbx_seq_one_letter_code
_entity_poly.pdbx_strand_id
1 'polypeptide(L)'
;MAKELKDLTKRSVDYSRWYNELVVKADLAEQSDVRGCMIIKPYGYAIWEKIQQELDARFKETGVQNVYFPMLIPKSFLSKEAEHVEGFAKECAV
;
A
#
# COMPACT_ATOMS: atom_id res chain seq x y z
N MET A 1 24.61 4.67 14.27
CA MET A 1 24.00 5.96 13.92
C MET A 1 23.66 5.96 12.45
N ALA A 2 22.48 6.44 12.04
CA ALA A 2 22.12 6.51 10.63
C ALA A 2 23.11 7.42 9.89
N LYS A 3 23.69 6.93 8.79
CA LYS A 3 24.59 7.70 7.94
C LYS A 3 23.77 8.83 7.31
N GLU A 4 24.13 10.10 7.56
CA GLU A 4 23.51 11.22 6.85
C GLU A 4 23.80 11.06 5.34
N LEU A 5 22.74 10.88 4.56
CA LEU A 5 22.81 10.88 3.10
C LEU A 5 23.02 12.32 2.65
N LYS A 6 24.17 12.60 2.03
CA LYS A 6 24.62 13.97 1.70
C LYS A 6 23.66 14.77 0.80
N ASP A 7 22.67 14.13 0.19
CA ASP A 7 21.71 14.75 -0.73
C ASP A 7 20.24 14.52 -0.34
N LEU A 8 19.94 14.17 0.92
CA LEU A 8 18.57 13.96 1.36
C LEU A 8 18.06 15.15 2.18
N THR A 9 16.87 15.67 1.83
CA THR A 9 16.18 16.70 2.63
C THR A 9 16.04 16.25 4.08
N LYS A 10 16.31 17.11 5.06
CA LYS A 10 16.13 16.73 6.46
C LYS A 10 14.65 16.53 6.78
N ARG A 11 14.31 15.39 7.39
CA ARG A 11 12.94 15.04 7.82
C ARG A 11 12.24 16.15 8.60
N SER A 12 12.98 16.87 9.45
CA SER A 12 12.44 17.95 10.30
C SER A 12 12.16 19.26 9.56
N VAL A 13 12.65 19.41 8.33
CA VAL A 13 12.51 20.63 7.52
C VAL A 13 11.34 20.50 6.56
N ASP A 14 11.28 19.40 5.83
CA ASP A 14 10.19 19.08 4.91
C ASP A 14 10.00 17.56 4.86
N TYR A 15 9.00 17.08 5.59
CA TYR A 15 8.71 15.66 5.72
C TYR A 15 8.25 15.05 4.39
N SER A 16 7.38 15.76 3.66
CA SER A 16 6.80 15.28 2.41
C SER A 16 7.88 15.07 1.35
N ARG A 17 8.78 16.06 1.20
CA ARG A 17 9.92 15.94 0.29
C ARG A 17 10.91 14.88 0.74
N TRP A 18 11.26 14.85 2.03
CA TRP A 18 12.15 13.81 2.59
C TRP A 18 11.62 12.40 2.30
N TYR A 19 10.33 12.16 2.50
CA TYR A 19 9.72 10.85 2.28
C TYR A 19 9.80 10.42 0.81
N ASN A 20 9.40 11.31 -0.11
CA ASN A 20 9.46 11.03 -1.55
C ASN A 20 10.90 10.80 -2.03
N GLU A 21 11.85 11.63 -1.59
CA GLU A 21 13.26 11.44 -1.91
C GLU A 21 13.80 10.13 -1.35
N LEU A 22 13.41 9.74 -0.13
CA LEU A 22 13.84 8.49 0.48
C LEU A 22 13.31 7.28 -0.29
N VAL A 23 12.03 7.26 -0.63
CA VAL A 23 11.41 6.15 -1.38
C VAL A 23 12.10 5.93 -2.72
N VAL A 24 12.38 7.01 -3.45
CA VAL A 24 13.05 6.94 -4.77
C VAL A 24 14.53 6.59 -4.61
N LYS A 25 15.26 7.25 -3.71
CA LYS A 25 16.72 7.04 -3.55
C LYS A 25 17.06 5.68 -2.94
N ALA A 26 16.16 5.10 -2.16
CA ALA A 26 16.30 3.75 -1.63
C ALA A 26 15.83 2.67 -2.62
N ASP A 27 15.42 3.05 -3.84
CA ASP A 27 14.95 2.14 -4.87
C ASP A 27 13.75 1.28 -4.44
N LEU A 28 12.83 1.86 -3.65
CA LEU A 28 11.66 1.15 -3.11
C LEU A 28 10.47 1.16 -4.07
N ALA A 29 10.18 2.32 -4.67
CA ALA A 29 9.08 2.50 -5.60
C ALA A 29 9.34 3.69 -6.54
N GLU A 30 8.67 3.70 -7.68
CA GLU A 30 8.68 4.78 -8.66
C GLU A 30 7.27 5.12 -9.15
N GLN A 31 7.08 6.34 -9.65
CA GLN A 31 5.80 6.78 -10.19
C GLN A 31 5.46 6.00 -11.46
N SER A 32 4.21 5.57 -11.59
CA SER A 32 3.71 4.98 -12.82
C SER A 32 3.10 6.04 -13.75
N ASP A 33 2.80 5.66 -14.98
CA ASP A 33 2.07 6.52 -15.93
C ASP A 33 0.61 6.77 -15.53
N VAL A 34 0.08 6.00 -14.57
CA VAL A 34 -1.28 6.17 -14.04
C VAL A 34 -1.23 7.00 -12.76
N ARG A 35 -1.94 8.13 -12.76
CA ARG A 35 -2.00 9.03 -11.60
C ARG A 35 -2.51 8.29 -10.37
N GLY A 36 -1.77 8.40 -9.27
CA GLY A 36 -2.11 7.75 -8.00
C GLY A 36 -1.61 6.31 -7.89
N CYS A 37 -0.99 5.78 -8.96
CA CYS A 37 -0.38 4.45 -8.96
C CYS A 37 1.15 4.54 -8.95
N MET A 38 1.77 3.57 -8.31
CA MET A 38 3.22 3.44 -8.22
C MET A 38 3.66 2.04 -8.61
N ILE A 39 4.84 1.92 -9.20
CA ILE A 39 5.52 0.64 -9.43
C ILE A 39 6.35 0.36 -8.19
N ILE A 40 6.04 -0.72 -7.48
CA ILE A 40 6.84 -1.16 -6.32
C ILE A 40 8.02 -1.98 -6.87
N LYS A 41 9.24 -1.53 -6.59
CA LYS A 41 10.48 -2.14 -7.07
C LYS A 41 10.85 -3.36 -6.23
N PRO A 42 11.78 -4.23 -6.67
CA PRO A 42 12.11 -5.47 -5.96
C PRO A 42 12.46 -5.27 -4.49
N TYR A 43 13.18 -4.21 -4.13
CA TYR A 43 13.53 -3.96 -2.73
C TYR A 43 12.31 -3.56 -1.88
N GLY A 44 11.43 -2.71 -2.42
CA GLY A 44 10.16 -2.36 -1.76
C GLY A 44 9.22 -3.56 -1.67
N TYR A 45 9.15 -4.38 -2.71
CA TYR A 45 8.28 -5.55 -2.75
C TYR A 45 8.75 -6.63 -1.76
N ALA A 46 10.05 -6.83 -1.61
CA ALA A 46 10.60 -7.75 -0.61
C ALA A 46 10.22 -7.36 0.84
N ILE A 47 10.09 -6.06 1.14
CA ILE A 47 9.58 -5.60 2.43
C ILE A 47 8.10 -5.97 2.58
N TRP A 48 7.31 -5.75 1.54
CA TRP A 48 5.90 -6.12 1.52
C TRP A 48 5.70 -7.63 1.71
N GLU A 49 6.46 -8.48 1.01
CA GLU A 49 6.41 -9.93 1.15
C GLU A 49 6.67 -10.38 2.60
N LYS A 50 7.63 -9.73 3.29
CA LYS A 50 7.91 -10.02 4.71
C LYS A 50 6.76 -9.63 5.62
N ILE A 51 6.15 -8.48 5.38
CA ILE A 51 4.96 -8.03 6.13
C ILE A 51 3.82 -9.01 5.92
N GLN A 52 3.56 -9.39 4.67
CA GLN A 52 2.51 -10.34 4.32
C GLN A 52 2.73 -11.70 4.99
N GLN A 53 3.94 -12.25 4.94
CA GLN A 53 4.28 -13.54 5.56
C GLN A 53 4.08 -13.53 7.08
N GLU A 54 4.54 -12.46 7.75
CA GLU A 54 4.40 -12.33 9.20
C GLU A 54 2.93 -12.24 9.63
N LEU A 55 2.13 -11.43 8.92
CA LEU A 55 0.70 -11.29 9.22
C LEU A 55 -0.07 -12.58 8.90
N ASP A 56 0.23 -13.22 7.78
CA ASP A 56 -0.37 -14.49 7.39
C ASP A 56 -0.16 -15.60 8.43
N ALA A 57 1.06 -15.71 8.98
CA ALA A 57 1.36 -16.65 10.06
C ALA A 57 0.49 -16.38 11.29
N ARG A 58 0.41 -15.11 11.73
CA ARG A 58 -0.40 -14.72 12.89
C ARG A 58 -1.90 -14.95 12.69
N PHE A 59 -2.42 -14.76 11.48
CA PHE A 59 -3.83 -15.06 11.18
C PHE A 59 -4.09 -16.57 11.23
N LYS A 60 -3.17 -17.38 10.70
CA LYS A 60 -3.30 -18.85 10.76
C LYS A 60 -3.27 -19.39 12.19
N GLU A 61 -2.51 -18.76 13.09
CA GLU A 61 -2.52 -19.10 14.53
C GLU A 61 -3.90 -18.92 15.18
N THR A 62 -4.74 -18.00 14.69
CA THR A 62 -6.11 -17.80 15.19
C THR A 62 -7.15 -18.67 14.48
N GLY A 63 -6.72 -19.54 13.56
CA GLY A 63 -7.60 -20.43 12.79
C GLY A 63 -8.16 -19.82 11.50
N VAL A 64 -7.71 -18.62 11.10
CA VAL A 64 -8.11 -18.02 9.82
C VAL A 64 -7.55 -18.84 8.65
N GLN A 65 -8.37 -19.01 7.62
CA GLN A 65 -8.00 -19.68 6.37
C GLN A 65 -8.07 -18.69 5.21
N ASN A 66 -6.99 -18.61 4.43
CA ASN A 66 -6.95 -17.77 3.25
C ASN A 66 -7.87 -18.32 2.16
N VAL A 67 -8.59 -17.41 1.51
CA VAL A 67 -9.45 -17.67 0.37
C VAL A 67 -9.25 -16.55 -0.65
N TYR A 68 -9.36 -16.87 -1.93
CA TYR A 68 -9.22 -15.90 -3.00
C TYR A 68 -10.58 -15.69 -3.66
N PHE A 69 -11.08 -14.45 -3.59
CA PHE A 69 -12.30 -14.03 -4.26
C PHE A 69 -11.98 -13.28 -5.56
N PRO A 70 -12.90 -13.25 -6.53
CA PRO A 70 -12.75 -12.42 -7.72
C PRO A 70 -12.58 -10.93 -7.36
N MET A 71 -11.63 -10.24 -7.99
CA MET A 71 -11.44 -8.79 -7.81
C MET A 71 -12.59 -7.96 -8.42
N LEU A 72 -13.23 -8.48 -9.47
CA LEU A 72 -14.38 -7.82 -10.10
C LEU A 72 -15.67 -8.29 -9.43
N ILE A 73 -16.34 -7.37 -8.74
CA ILE A 73 -17.59 -7.63 -8.02
C ILE A 73 -18.75 -6.98 -8.79
N PRO A 74 -19.87 -7.69 -9.03
CA PRO A 74 -21.04 -7.09 -9.65
C PRO A 74 -21.53 -5.87 -8.87
N LYS A 75 -21.87 -4.78 -9.58
CA LYS A 75 -22.39 -3.55 -8.97
C LYS A 75 -23.62 -3.81 -8.08
N SER A 76 -24.44 -4.79 -8.44
CA SER A 76 -25.61 -5.19 -7.64
C SER A 76 -25.24 -5.75 -6.27
N PHE A 77 -24.05 -6.31 -6.08
CA PHE A 77 -23.56 -6.77 -4.78
C PHE A 77 -22.99 -5.60 -3.97
N LEU A 78 -22.21 -4.72 -4.61
CA LEU A 78 -21.69 -3.51 -3.96
C LEU A 78 -22.79 -2.56 -3.48
N SER A 79 -23.91 -2.50 -4.20
CA SER A 79 -25.03 -1.61 -3.89
C SER A 79 -25.82 -2.06 -2.66
N LYS A 80 -25.67 -3.30 -2.19
CA LYS A 80 -26.30 -3.78 -0.94
C LYS A 80 -25.64 -3.20 0.31
N GLU A 81 -24.34 -2.86 0.27
CA GLU A 81 -23.67 -2.21 1.41
C GLU A 81 -24.06 -0.73 1.57
N ALA A 82 -24.47 -0.07 0.47
CA ALA A 82 -24.91 1.33 0.50
C ALA A 82 -26.19 1.55 1.32
N GLU A 83 -26.98 0.50 1.56
CA GLU A 83 -28.15 0.55 2.45
C GLU A 83 -27.76 0.54 3.94
N HIS A 84 -26.53 0.18 4.28
CA HIS A 84 -26.07 -0.01 5.66
C HIS A 84 -25.03 1.01 6.14
N VAL A 85 -24.40 1.78 5.24
CA VAL A 85 -23.33 2.72 5.59
C VAL A 85 -23.59 4.11 4.99
N GLU A 86 -24.11 5.03 5.81
CA GLU A 86 -24.13 6.46 5.48
C GLU A 86 -22.69 6.95 5.29
N GLY A 87 -22.35 7.39 4.09
CA GLY A 87 -21.02 7.91 3.77
C GLY A 87 -20.05 6.90 3.15
N PHE A 88 -20.52 5.75 2.67
CA PHE A 88 -19.69 4.89 1.81
C PHE A 88 -19.27 5.65 0.54
N ALA A 89 -18.06 6.21 0.58
CA ALA A 89 -17.45 6.88 -0.56
C ALA A 89 -17.22 5.84 -1.65
N LYS A 90 -17.82 6.05 -2.82
CA LYS A 90 -17.60 5.23 -4.01
C LYS A 90 -16.18 5.48 -4.53
N GLU A 91 -15.17 4.89 -3.88
CA GLU A 91 -13.80 4.83 -4.41
C GLU A 91 -13.63 3.66 -5.40
N CYS A 92 -14.73 3.27 -6.06
CA CYS A 92 -14.71 2.25 -7.09
C CYS A 92 -14.12 2.84 -8.38
N ALA A 93 -13.11 2.18 -8.92
CA ALA A 93 -12.74 2.37 -10.31
C ALA A 93 -13.97 2.11 -11.20
N VAL A 94 -14.25 3.01 -12.13
CA VAL A 94 -15.35 2.94 -13.10
C VAL A 94 -14.81 2.61 -14.47
#